data_AF-A0A2A5BTK0-F1
#
_entry.id   AF-A0A2A5BTK0-F1
#
_cell.length_a   1.000
_cell.length_b   1.000
_cell.length_c   1.000
_cell.angle_alpha   90.00
_cell.angle_beta   90.00
_cell.angle_gamma   90.00
#
_symmetry.space_group_name_H-M   'P 1'
#
loop_
_entity.id
_entity.type
_entity.pdbx_description
1 polymer ?
#
loop_
_entity_poly.entity_id
_entity_poly.type
_entity_poly.pdbx_seq_one_letter_code
_entity_poly.pdbx_strand_id
1 'polypeptide(L)'
;MKLIKYIGVLLFTVVILFLFVANFSSVSSSFECVGKVTSKGNVEPKTIYIVIEEYRWWVGLWSDSDGMVKLEIPNEVFEVYLHVIEAGEQLRIYESPNKIKGNFSKLSKVLALQTPLGFFDGKCKVIK
;
A
#
# COMPACT_ATOMS: atom_id res chain seq x y z
N MET A 1 -46.23 -5.61 14.17
CA MET A 1 -45.21 -6.05 15.15
C MET A 1 -44.11 -6.95 14.55
N LYS A 2 -44.43 -8.04 13.82
CA LYS A 2 -43.39 -8.92 13.25
C LYS A 2 -42.52 -8.22 12.18
N LEU A 3 -43.13 -7.42 11.31
CA LEU A 3 -42.43 -6.68 10.25
C LEU A 3 -41.35 -5.71 10.80
N ILE A 4 -41.69 -4.96 11.86
CA ILE A 4 -40.78 -4.03 12.53
C ILE A 4 -39.56 -4.77 13.12
N LYS A 5 -39.76 -5.97 13.67
CA LYS A 5 -38.66 -6.81 14.17
C LYS A 5 -37.73 -7.24 13.05
N TYR A 6 -38.27 -7.67 11.91
CA TYR A 6 -37.45 -8.08 10.76
C TYR A 6 -36.68 -6.90 10.16
N ILE A 7 -37.30 -5.72 10.05
CA ILE A 7 -36.61 -4.51 9.60
C ILE A 7 -35.48 -4.15 10.56
N GLY A 8 -35.72 -4.19 11.87
CA GLY A 8 -34.69 -3.92 12.88
C GLY A 8 -33.50 -4.87 12.80
N VAL A 9 -33.75 -6.19 12.67
CA VAL A 9 -32.69 -7.20 12.51
C VAL A 9 -31.92 -7.01 11.20
N LEU A 10 -32.61 -6.68 10.11
CA LEU A 10 -31.98 -6.42 8.82
C LEU A 10 -31.02 -5.22 8.92
N LEU A 11 -31.51 -4.10 9.46
CA LEU A 11 -30.71 -2.88 9.63
C LEU A 11 -29.49 -3.13 10.50
N PHE A 12 -29.67 -3.84 11.62
CA PHE A 12 -28.57 -4.20 12.51
C PHE A 12 -27.52 -5.07 11.81
N THR A 13 -27.97 -6.06 11.03
CA THR A 13 -27.07 -6.91 10.24
C THR A 13 -26.27 -6.11 9.23
N VAL A 14 -26.91 -5.16 8.52
CA VAL A 14 -26.23 -4.28 7.56
C VAL A 14 -25.17 -3.42 8.25
N VAL A 15 -25.47 -2.87 9.43
CA VAL A 15 -24.50 -2.08 10.20
C VAL A 15 -23.30 -2.93 10.62
N ILE A 16 -23.53 -4.15 11.10
CA ILE A 16 -22.43 -5.07 11.46
C ILE A 16 -21.56 -5.39 10.25
N LEU A 17 -22.18 -5.73 9.11
CA LEU A 17 -21.45 -6.04 7.89
C LEU A 17 -20.63 -4.85 7.41
N PHE A 18 -21.19 -3.63 7.48
CA PHE A 18 -20.48 -2.41 7.14
C PHE A 18 -19.26 -2.20 8.05
N LEU A 19 -19.42 -2.37 9.37
CA LEU A 19 -18.31 -2.25 10.31
C LEU A 19 -17.24 -3.31 10.07
N PHE A 20 -17.64 -4.54 9.73
CA PHE A 20 -16.71 -5.60 9.39
C PHE A 20 -15.90 -5.25 8.13
N VAL A 21 -16.57 -4.85 7.05
CA VAL A 21 -15.90 -4.45 5.80
C VAL A 21 -14.96 -3.28 6.04
N ALA A 22 -15.37 -2.26 6.80
CA ALA A 22 -14.55 -1.08 7.06
C ALA A 22 -13.29 -1.39 7.88
N ASN A 23 -13.38 -2.25 8.90
CA ASN A 23 -12.24 -2.54 9.78
C ASN A 23 -11.30 -3.63 9.25
N PHE A 24 -11.77 -4.51 8.37
CA PHE A 24 -10.99 -5.65 7.89
C PHE A 24 -10.58 -5.53 6.41
N SER A 25 -10.83 -4.38 5.76
CA SER A 25 -10.57 -4.15 4.33
C SER A 25 -9.11 -4.19 3.93
N SER A 26 -8.17 -3.94 4.84
CA SER A 26 -6.74 -3.91 4.52
C SER A 26 -5.87 -4.64 5.56
N VAL A 27 -4.66 -5.01 5.13
CA VAL A 27 -3.59 -5.52 5.98
C VAL A 27 -2.38 -4.61 5.78
N SER A 28 -1.88 -4.03 6.87
CA SER A 28 -0.72 -3.14 6.84
C SER A 28 0.57 -3.88 7.20
N SER A 29 1.64 -3.60 6.47
CA SER A 29 2.99 -4.11 6.72
C SER A 29 4.01 -2.97 6.61
N SER A 30 4.83 -2.80 7.64
CA SER A 30 5.88 -1.77 7.68
C SER A 30 7.24 -2.36 7.36
N PHE A 31 8.05 -1.61 6.60
CA PHE A 31 9.38 -2.03 6.21
C PHE A 31 10.40 -0.90 6.33
N GLU A 32 11.62 -1.27 6.71
CA GLU A 32 12.82 -0.45 6.56
C GLU A 32 13.61 -0.95 5.36
N CYS A 33 13.86 -0.08 4.40
CA CYS A 33 14.56 -0.37 3.15
C CYS A 33 15.90 0.34 3.12
N VAL A 34 16.98 -0.45 3.12
CA VAL A 34 18.35 0.04 3.02
C VAL A 34 18.82 -0.14 1.58
N GLY A 35 19.22 0.97 0.95
CA GLY A 35 19.53 0.98 -0.46
C GLY A 35 20.33 2.21 -0.87
N LYS A 36 20.22 2.54 -2.16
CA LYS A 36 20.88 3.68 -2.76
C LYS A 36 19.87 4.48 -3.58
N VAL A 37 19.98 5.80 -3.50
CA VAL A 37 19.28 6.71 -4.40
C VAL A 37 20.24 7.16 -5.49
N THR A 38 19.82 6.99 -6.74
CA THR A 38 20.54 7.47 -7.92
C THR A 38 19.87 8.73 -8.44
N SER A 39 20.61 9.84 -8.48
CA SER A 39 20.12 11.13 -8.95
C SER A 39 21.21 11.87 -9.73
N LYS A 40 20.94 12.19 -11.00
CA LYS A 40 21.87 12.93 -11.88
C LYS A 40 23.31 12.37 -11.93
N GLY A 41 23.45 11.05 -11.81
CA GLY A 41 24.75 10.36 -11.82
C GLY A 41 25.41 10.20 -10.45
N ASN A 42 24.87 10.83 -9.40
CA ASN A 42 25.30 10.60 -8.02
C ASN A 42 24.54 9.43 -7.42
N VAL A 43 25.25 8.60 -6.67
CA VAL A 43 24.70 7.44 -5.97
C VAL A 43 24.95 7.63 -4.48
N GLU A 44 23.89 7.82 -3.71
CA GLU A 44 23.98 8.05 -2.28
C GLU A 44 23.28 6.92 -1.51
N PRO A 45 23.91 6.37 -0.45
CA PRO A 45 23.23 5.42 0.41
C PRO A 45 22.11 6.13 1.17
N LYS A 46 20.92 5.52 1.17
CA LYS A 46 19.75 6.02 1.88
C LYS A 46 18.97 4.88 2.51
N THR A 47 18.37 5.18 3.66
CA THR A 47 17.38 4.33 4.30
C THR A 47 16.03 5.00 4.14
N ILE A 48 15.06 4.26 3.59
CA ILE A 48 13.68 4.71 3.47
C ILE A 48 12.77 3.76 4.22
N TYR A 49 11.66 4.27 4.70
CA TYR A 49 10.64 3.51 5.39
C TYR A 49 9.38 3.48 4.54
N ILE A 50 8.76 2.32 4.44
CA ILE A 50 7.50 2.18 3.73
C ILE A 50 6.48 1.47 4.60
N VAL A 51 5.21 1.84 4.40
CA VAL A 51 4.06 1.09 4.90
C VAL A 51 3.26 0.67 3.68
N ILE A 52 3.12 -0.63 3.48
CA ILE A 52 2.29 -1.22 2.42
C ILE A 52 0.98 -1.63 3.06
N GLU A 53 -0.13 -1.09 2.57
CA GLU A 53 -1.47 -1.53 2.94
C GLU A 53 -2.05 -2.33 1.77
N GLU A 54 -2.16 -3.64 1.94
CA GLU A 54 -2.73 -4.55 0.94
C GLU A 54 -4.22 -4.72 1.22
N TYR A 55 -5.04 -4.45 0.20
CA TYR A 55 -6.48 -4.58 0.29
C TYR A 55 -6.90 -6.04 0.14
N ARG A 56 -7.98 -6.40 0.84
CA ARG A 56 -8.61 -7.71 0.70
C ARG A 56 -9.41 -7.75 -0.60
N TRP A 57 -9.57 -8.95 -1.16
CA TRP A 57 -10.26 -9.18 -2.44
C TRP A 57 -11.65 -8.52 -2.56
N TRP A 58 -12.39 -8.37 -1.45
CA TRP A 58 -13.71 -7.72 -1.48
C TRP A 58 -13.65 -6.22 -1.75
N VAL A 59 -12.53 -5.56 -1.48
CA VAL A 59 -12.31 -4.15 -1.83
C VAL A 59 -12.30 -3.95 -3.34
N GLY A 60 -11.90 -4.99 -4.09
CA GLY A 60 -11.99 -5.04 -5.56
C GLY A 60 -13.40 -4.88 -6.13
N LEU A 61 -14.44 -4.96 -5.30
CA LEU A 61 -15.83 -4.70 -5.72
C LEU A 61 -16.14 -3.20 -5.90
N TRP A 62 -15.28 -2.30 -5.40
CA TRP A 62 -15.44 -0.84 -5.50
C TRP A 62 -14.14 -0.05 -5.67
N SER A 63 -12.99 -0.71 -5.80
CA SER A 63 -11.69 -0.09 -6.06
C SER A 63 -10.88 -0.94 -7.02
N ASP A 64 -10.24 -0.30 -8.01
CA ASP A 64 -9.33 -0.98 -8.94
C ASP A 64 -7.90 -1.12 -8.39
N SER A 65 -7.66 -0.72 -7.14
CA SER A 65 -6.37 -0.84 -6.47
C SER A 65 -6.34 -2.06 -5.57
N ASP A 66 -5.21 -2.75 -5.52
CA ASP A 66 -4.93 -3.84 -4.58
C ASP A 66 -4.29 -3.32 -3.28
N GLY A 67 -4.02 -2.02 -3.18
CA GLY A 67 -3.47 -1.45 -1.96
C GLY A 67 -3.00 0.00 -2.08
N MET A 68 -2.21 0.42 -1.11
CA MET A 68 -1.48 1.69 -1.13
C MET A 68 -0.11 1.57 -0.45
N VAL A 69 0.79 2.48 -0.80
CA VAL A 69 2.13 2.58 -0.19
C VAL A 69 2.33 3.97 0.38
N LYS A 70 2.68 4.06 1.66
CA LYS A 70 3.20 5.27 2.29
C LYS A 70 4.71 5.17 2.33
N LEU A 71 5.40 6.22 1.93
CA LEU A 71 6.85 6.30 1.90
C LEU A 71 7.32 7.46 2.77
N GLU A 72 8.37 7.20 3.53
CA GLU A 72 9.05 8.18 4.36
C GLU A 72 10.57 8.08 4.16
N ILE A 73 11.19 9.22 3.92
CA ILE A 73 12.64 9.42 3.98
C ILE A 73 12.89 10.37 5.14
N PRO A 74 13.55 9.93 6.23
CA PRO A 74 13.68 10.72 7.45
C PRO A 74 14.22 12.12 7.18
N ASN A 75 13.51 13.14 7.70
CA ASN A 75 13.85 14.56 7.57
C ASN A 75 13.87 15.12 6.13
N GLU A 76 13.36 14.37 5.14
CA GLU A 76 13.47 14.76 3.72
C GLU A 76 12.14 14.72 2.98
N VAL A 77 11.47 13.56 2.93
CA VAL A 77 10.32 13.34 2.04
C VAL A 77 9.26 12.47 2.70
N PHE A 78 8.00 12.80 2.46
CA PHE A 78 6.86 11.94 2.73
C PHE A 78 5.96 11.86 1.49
N GLU A 79 5.64 10.66 1.03
CA GLU A 79 4.78 10.43 -0.13
C GLU A 79 3.77 9.32 0.11
N VAL A 80 2.62 9.41 -0.55
CA VAL A 80 1.58 8.38 -0.50
C VAL A 80 1.16 8.02 -1.92
N TYR A 81 1.28 6.73 -2.23
CA TYR A 81 0.86 6.13 -3.49
C TYR A 81 -0.44 5.36 -3.25
N LEU A 82 -1.56 5.94 -3.65
CA LEU A 82 -2.89 5.38 -3.42
C LEU A 82 -3.27 4.24 -4.38
N HIS A 83 -2.47 4.04 -5.43
CA HIS A 83 -2.74 3.03 -6.44
C HIS A 83 -1.57 2.04 -6.55
N VAL A 84 -1.86 0.80 -6.20
CA VAL A 84 -0.93 -0.33 -6.21
C VAL A 84 -1.65 -1.50 -6.86
N ILE A 85 -0.98 -2.18 -7.79
CA ILE A 85 -1.53 -3.36 -8.45
C ILE A 85 -0.63 -4.56 -8.15
N GLU A 86 -1.22 -5.65 -7.70
CA GLU A 86 -0.55 -6.93 -7.50
C GLU A 86 -0.46 -7.70 -8.83
N ALA A 87 0.76 -8.10 -9.18
CA ALA A 87 1.05 -8.89 -10.38
C ALA A 87 1.97 -10.06 -9.99
N GLY A 88 1.37 -11.13 -9.47
CA GLY A 88 2.10 -12.26 -8.89
C GLY A 88 2.86 -11.82 -7.63
N GLU A 89 4.15 -12.13 -7.53
CA GLU A 89 5.00 -11.77 -6.38
C GLU A 89 5.52 -10.32 -6.41
N GLN A 90 4.89 -9.44 -7.18
CA GLN A 90 5.28 -8.05 -7.32
C GLN A 90 4.08 -7.12 -7.09
N LEU A 91 4.33 -6.07 -6.31
CA LEU A 91 3.45 -4.92 -6.17
C LEU A 91 3.96 -3.82 -7.09
N ARG A 92 3.17 -3.40 -8.06
CA ARG A 92 3.47 -2.27 -8.95
C ARG A 92 2.89 -1.00 -8.35
N ILE A 93 3.71 0.03 -8.20
CA ILE A 93 3.36 1.28 -7.51
C ILE A 93 3.14 2.37 -8.55
N TYR A 94 2.00 3.05 -8.47
CA TYR A 94 1.57 4.06 -9.44
C TYR A 94 1.36 5.42 -8.76
N GLU A 95 1.72 6.49 -9.47
CA GLU A 95 1.32 7.86 -9.10
C GLU A 95 -0.08 8.20 -9.62
N SER A 96 -0.39 7.69 -10.80
CA SER A 96 -1.70 7.75 -11.43
C SER A 96 -1.90 6.48 -12.26
N PRO A 97 -3.13 6.13 -12.69
CA PRO A 97 -3.41 4.86 -13.35
C PRO A 97 -2.49 4.51 -14.53
N ASN A 98 -1.95 5.53 -15.21
CA ASN A 98 -1.09 5.37 -16.38
C ASN A 98 0.40 5.64 -16.12
N LYS A 99 0.81 5.88 -14.86
CA LYS A 99 2.17 6.29 -14.52
C LYS A 99 2.76 5.44 -13.39
N ILE A 100 3.51 4.41 -13.79
CA ILE A 100 4.28 3.55 -12.89
C ILE A 100 5.45 4.36 -12.32
N LYS A 101 5.64 4.26 -10.99
CA LYS A 101 6.78 4.82 -10.27
C LYS A 101 7.79 3.75 -9.88
N GLY A 102 7.37 2.50 -9.73
CA GLY A 102 8.26 1.44 -9.31
C GLY A 102 7.54 0.16 -8.95
N ASN A 103 8.28 -0.72 -8.28
CA ASN A 103 7.79 -2.02 -7.85
C ASN A 103 8.44 -2.47 -6.54
N PHE A 104 7.69 -3.27 -5.79
CA PHE A 104 8.15 -3.97 -4.61
C PHE A 104 7.99 -5.48 -4.83
N SER A 105 9.05 -6.26 -4.58
CA SER A 105 8.96 -7.72 -4.65
C SER A 105 8.55 -8.31 -3.30
N LYS A 106 7.42 -9.03 -3.26
CA LYS A 106 6.98 -9.76 -2.08
C LYS A 106 7.95 -10.90 -1.73
N LEU A 107 8.62 -11.48 -2.72
CA LEU A 107 9.56 -12.59 -2.54
C LEU A 107 10.93 -12.13 -2.01
N SER A 108 11.61 -11.22 -2.74
CA SER A 108 12.97 -10.80 -2.39
C SER A 108 13.01 -9.63 -1.40
N LYS A 109 11.86 -8.99 -1.15
CA LYS A 109 11.72 -7.76 -0.37
C LYS A 109 12.57 -6.62 -0.93
N VAL A 110 12.72 -6.54 -2.25
CA VAL A 110 13.42 -5.44 -2.91
C VAL A 110 12.41 -4.39 -3.35
N LEU A 111 12.72 -3.12 -3.06
CA LEU A 111 11.99 -1.95 -3.52
C LEU A 111 12.83 -1.23 -4.56
N ALA A 112 12.23 -1.00 -5.73
CA ALA A 112 12.77 -0.16 -6.79
C ALA A 112 11.73 0.93 -7.09
N LEU A 113 12.02 2.20 -6.80
CA LEU A 113 11.01 3.26 -6.81
C LEU A 113 11.58 4.63 -7.17
N GLN A 114 10.90 5.32 -8.08
CA GLN A 114 11.17 6.71 -8.39
C GLN A 114 10.59 7.62 -7.30
N THR A 115 11.48 8.22 -6.51
CA THR A 115 11.15 9.22 -5.47
C THR A 115 11.48 10.65 -5.96
N PRO A 116 11.09 11.70 -5.23
CA PRO A 116 11.51 13.08 -5.51
C PRO A 116 13.02 13.31 -5.47
N LEU A 117 13.75 12.53 -4.68
CA LEU A 117 15.21 12.65 -4.55
C LEU A 117 15.96 11.93 -5.69
N GLY A 118 15.31 10.99 -6.36
CA GLY A 118 15.91 10.15 -7.40
C GLY A 118 15.31 8.75 -7.41
N PHE A 119 15.94 7.86 -8.16
CA PHE A 119 15.53 6.46 -8.23
C PHE A 119 16.16 5.69 -7.06
N PHE A 120 15.33 5.14 -6.18
CA PHE A 120 15.76 4.29 -5.08
C PHE A 120 15.77 2.83 -5.53
N ASP A 121 16.83 2.11 -5.15
CA ASP A 121 16.91 0.64 -5.24
C ASP A 121 17.51 0.11 -3.93
N GLY A 122 16.80 -0.82 -3.27
CA GLY A 122 17.24 -1.34 -1.98
C GLY A 122 16.47 -2.54 -1.48
N LYS A 123 17.06 -3.22 -0.49
CA LYS A 123 16.46 -4.37 0.18
C LYS A 123 15.76 -3.92 1.46
N CYS A 124 14.56 -4.43 1.65
CA CYS A 124 13.68 -4.13 2.75
C CYS A 124 13.65 -5.27 3.76
N LYS A 125 13.50 -4.92 5.03
CA LYS A 125 13.21 -5.82 6.14
C LYS A 125 11.92 -5.36 6.82
N VAL A 126 11.12 -6.32 7.26
CA VAL A 126 9.90 -6.03 8.02
C VAL A 126 10.30 -5.38 9.34
N ILE A 127 9.62 -4.30 9.69
CA ILE A 127 9.68 -3.68 11.01
C ILE A 127 8.31 -3.82 11.67
N LYS A 128 8.29 -4.15 12.97
CA LYS A 128 7.07 -4.30 13.77
C LYS A 128 6.77 -3.02 14.51
#